data_AF-A0A843AZ67-F1
#
_entry.id   AF-A0A843AZ67-F1
#
_cell.length_a   1.000
_cell.length_b   1.000
_cell.length_c   1.000
_cell.angle_alpha   90.00
_cell.angle_beta   90.00
_cell.angle_gamma   90.00
#
_symmetry.space_group_name_H-M   'P 1'
#
loop_
_entity.id
_entity.type
_entity.pdbx_description
1 polymer ?
#
loop_
_entity_poly.entity_id
_entity_poly.type
_entity_poly.pdbx_seq_one_letter_code
_entity_poly.pdbx_strand_id
1 'polypeptide(L)'
;MSASDKVLKVSEAKSKDAGRGIARVDPAVMEALGLNAGDVVQIEGKKKTVAVVWPGYNEDANRGVVRIDGTIRRNAQTSIDEKVAMRKVAVK
;
A
#
# COMPACT_ATOMS: atom_id res chain seq x y z
N MET A 1 -8.07 14.31 -12.40
CA MET A 1 -8.14 12.95 -11.82
C MET A 1 -7.30 12.07 -12.74
N SER A 2 -6.02 11.93 -12.42
CA SER A 2 -5.09 11.17 -13.26
C SER A 2 -5.36 9.67 -13.08
N ALA A 3 -5.28 8.90 -14.15
CA ALA A 3 -5.76 7.52 -14.26
C ALA A 3 -4.97 6.47 -13.44
N SER A 4 -4.30 6.84 -12.35
CA SER A 4 -3.34 5.99 -11.63
C SER A 4 -3.42 6.07 -10.10
N ASP A 5 -4.44 6.74 -9.55
CA ASP A 5 -4.71 6.75 -8.11
C ASP A 5 -5.75 5.67 -7.79
N LYS A 6 -5.42 4.70 -6.93
CA LYS A 6 -6.36 3.63 -6.52
C LYS A 6 -6.61 3.71 -5.03
N VAL A 7 -7.89 3.69 -4.65
CA VAL A 7 -8.29 3.67 -3.25
C VAL A 7 -8.26 2.23 -2.75
N LEU A 8 -7.47 2.00 -1.70
CA LEU A 8 -7.27 0.70 -1.10
C LEU A 8 -7.67 0.73 0.36
N LYS A 9 -8.14 -0.42 0.85
CA LYS A 9 -8.48 -0.60 2.25
C LYS A 9 -7.26 -1.01 3.06
N VAL A 10 -6.99 -0.31 4.14
CA VAL A 10 -5.88 -0.59 5.04
C VAL A 10 -6.17 -1.86 5.83
N SER A 11 -5.24 -2.79 5.78
CA SER A 11 -5.22 -4.00 6.60
C SER A 11 -3.94 -4.03 7.42
N GLU A 12 -3.99 -4.72 8.56
CA GLU A 12 -2.82 -4.90 9.40
C GLU A 12 -1.82 -5.86 8.73
N ALA A 13 -0.57 -5.40 8.59
CA ALA A 13 0.52 -6.30 8.24
C ALA A 13 0.84 -7.23 9.42
N LYS A 14 1.28 -8.45 9.11
CA LYS A 14 1.71 -9.40 10.12
C LYS A 14 2.92 -8.82 10.87
N SER A 15 3.00 -9.06 12.18
CA SER A 15 4.08 -8.55 13.04
C SER A 15 5.50 -8.94 12.57
N LYS A 16 5.63 -9.97 11.73
CA LYS A 16 6.91 -10.36 11.10
C LYS A 16 7.43 -9.36 10.06
N ASP A 17 6.55 -8.57 9.46
CA ASP A 17 6.89 -7.54 8.46
C ASP A 17 7.00 -6.13 9.12
N ALA A 18 6.80 -6.04 10.44
CA ALA A 18 6.81 -4.77 11.16
C ALA A 18 8.21 -4.13 11.18
N GLY A 19 8.28 -2.83 10.89
CA GLY A 19 9.51 -2.05 10.92
C GLY A 19 10.37 -2.11 9.65
N ARG A 20 9.94 -2.83 8.61
CA ARG A 20 10.67 -2.91 7.33
C ARG A 20 10.24 -1.87 6.29
N GLY A 21 9.15 -1.12 6.53
CA GLY A 21 8.64 -0.11 5.59
C GLY A 21 8.04 -0.73 4.33
N ILE A 22 7.46 -1.92 4.45
CA ILE A 22 6.93 -2.71 3.34
C ILE A 22 5.40 -2.62 3.36
N ALA A 23 4.81 -2.25 2.22
CA ALA A 23 3.39 -2.32 1.97
C ALA A 23 3.11 -3.52 1.06
N ARG A 24 2.44 -4.54 1.60
CA ARG A 24 1.97 -5.67 0.79
C ARG A 24 0.68 -5.28 0.10
N VAL A 25 0.71 -5.26 -1.21
CA VAL A 25 -0.42 -4.85 -2.05
C VAL A 25 -1.00 -6.09 -2.74
N ASP A 26 -2.29 -6.04 -2.99
CA ASP A 26 -2.99 -7.01 -3.83
C ASP A 26 -2.34 -7.08 -5.25
N PRO A 27 -1.99 -8.27 -5.77
CA PRO A 27 -1.47 -8.47 -7.13
C PRO A 27 -2.31 -7.80 -8.23
N ALA A 28 -3.64 -7.90 -8.15
CA ALA A 28 -4.54 -7.29 -9.13
C ALA A 28 -4.52 -5.75 -9.06
N VAL A 29 -4.22 -5.19 -7.88
CA VAL A 29 -4.01 -3.75 -7.72
C VAL A 29 -2.67 -3.34 -8.28
N MET A 30 -1.61 -4.12 -8.04
CA MET A 30 -0.31 -3.85 -8.63
C MET A 30 -0.35 -3.90 -10.16
N GLU A 31 -0.99 -4.89 -10.76
CA GLU A 31 -1.15 -4.95 -12.21
C GLU A 31 -1.95 -3.75 -12.75
N ALA A 32 -3.05 -3.39 -12.08
CA ALA A 32 -3.84 -2.22 -12.46
C ALA A 32 -3.08 -0.90 -12.36
N LEU A 33 -2.10 -0.80 -11.44
CA LEU A 33 -1.26 0.38 -11.23
C LEU A 33 0.10 0.29 -11.94
N GLY A 34 0.41 -0.84 -12.60
CA GLY A 34 1.72 -1.12 -13.20
C GLY A 34 2.86 -1.08 -12.18
N LEU A 35 2.66 -1.60 -10.97
CA LEU A 35 3.64 -1.65 -9.89
C LEU A 35 4.40 -2.98 -9.91
N ASN A 36 5.70 -2.92 -9.66
CA ASN A 36 6.56 -4.11 -9.49
C ASN A 36 6.99 -4.29 -8.02
N ALA A 37 7.41 -5.51 -7.67
CA ALA A 37 8.02 -5.77 -6.36
C ALA A 37 9.29 -4.91 -6.20
N GLY A 38 9.34 -4.10 -5.15
CA GLY A 38 10.43 -3.15 -4.90
C GLY A 38 10.17 -1.73 -5.41
N ASP A 39 9.10 -1.48 -6.17
CA ASP A 39 8.69 -0.12 -6.49
C ASP A 39 8.25 0.64 -5.23
N VAL A 40 8.41 1.96 -5.24
CA VAL A 40 7.94 2.81 -4.14
C VAL A 40 6.58 3.41 -4.51
N VAL A 41 5.64 3.32 -3.58
CA VAL A 41 4.33 3.96 -3.68
C VAL A 41 4.17 5.02 -2.62
N GLN A 42 3.44 6.06 -2.97
CA GLN A 42 2.96 7.03 -2.02
C GLN A 42 1.56 6.64 -1.59
N ILE A 43 1.37 6.56 -0.28
CA ILE A 43 0.10 6.29 0.37
C ILE A 43 -0.36 7.60 1.00
N GLU A 44 -1.56 8.04 0.64
CA GLU A 44 -2.19 9.24 1.13
C GLU A 44 -3.42 8.85 1.96
N GLY A 45 -3.25 8.91 3.28
CA GLY A 45 -4.35 8.83 4.25
C GLY A 45 -4.66 10.23 4.77
N LYS A 46 -4.60 10.42 6.09
CA LYS A 46 -4.61 11.77 6.70
C LYS A 46 -3.29 12.51 6.45
N LYS A 47 -2.19 11.76 6.42
CA LYS A 47 -0.88 12.22 6.00
C LYS A 47 -0.37 11.42 4.80
N LYS A 48 0.53 12.04 4.06
CA LYS A 48 1.26 11.41 2.96
C LYS A 48 2.45 10.64 3.53
N THR A 49 2.58 9.38 3.14
CA THR A 49 3.75 8.54 3.46
C THR A 49 4.19 7.80 2.21
N VAL A 50 5.38 7.25 2.24
CA VAL A 50 5.89 6.35 1.20
C VAL A 50 6.14 4.97 1.80
N ALA A 51 5.99 3.93 0.98
CA ALA A 51 6.29 2.57 1.36
C ALA A 51 6.79 1.78 0.13
N VAL A 52 7.57 0.74 0.39
CA VAL A 52 8.03 -0.17 -0.67
C VAL A 52 6.96 -1.21 -0.94
N VAL A 53 6.55 -1.34 -2.19
CA VAL A 53 5.55 -2.32 -2.63
C VAL A 53 6.15 -3.71 -2.62
N TRP A 54 5.40 -4.61 -2.02
CA TRP A 54 5.64 -6.05 -2.14
C TRP A 54 4.38 -6.79 -2.56
N PRO A 55 4.52 -7.87 -3.33
CA PRO A 55 3.41 -8.74 -3.64
C PRO A 55 2.79 -9.34 -2.37
N GLY A 56 1.49 -9.11 -2.22
CA GLY A 56 0.62 -9.83 -1.31
C GLY A 56 0.40 -11.27 -1.78
N TYR A 57 -0.44 -12.00 -1.04
CA TYR A 57 -0.84 -13.34 -1.44
C TYR A 57 -1.86 -13.26 -2.58
N ASN A 58 -1.76 -14.15 -3.57
CA ASN A 58 -2.74 -14.25 -4.66
C ASN A 58 -4.15 -14.56 -4.16
N GLU A 59 -4.30 -15.13 -2.96
CA GLU A 59 -5.60 -15.38 -2.33
C GLU A 59 -6.31 -14.10 -1.87
N ASP A 60 -5.55 -13.03 -1.61
CA ASP A 60 -6.09 -11.70 -1.33
C ASP A 60 -6.29 -10.88 -2.62
N ALA A 61 -6.08 -11.49 -3.79
CA ALA A 61 -6.21 -10.81 -5.07
C ALA A 61 -7.65 -10.38 -5.33
N ASN A 62 -7.83 -9.19 -5.91
CA ASN A 62 -9.12 -8.56 -6.20
C ASN A 62 -9.91 -8.05 -4.97
N ARG A 63 -9.31 -8.04 -3.77
CA ARG A 63 -9.97 -7.49 -2.57
C ARG A 63 -9.72 -6.00 -2.40
N GLY A 64 -8.75 -5.43 -3.11
CA GLY A 64 -8.43 -4.00 -3.01
C GLY A 64 -7.89 -3.61 -1.64
N VAL A 65 -7.14 -4.52 -1.00
CA VAL A 65 -6.55 -4.32 0.32
C VAL A 65 -5.05 -4.03 0.22
N VAL A 66 -4.56 -3.18 1.13
CA VAL A 66 -3.14 -2.95 1.35
C VAL A 66 -2.80 -3.28 2.79
N ARG A 67 -1.87 -4.22 2.99
CA ARG A 67 -1.35 -4.55 4.31
C ARG A 67 -0.13 -3.68 4.58
N ILE A 68 -0.25 -2.78 5.54
CA ILE A 68 0.85 -1.87 5.94
C ILE A 68 1.31 -2.18 7.36
N ASP A 69 2.59 -1.97 7.62
CA ASP A 69 3.14 -2.07 8.96
C ASP A 69 2.72 -0.89 9.86
N GLY A 70 2.90 -1.07 11.17
CA GLY A 70 2.53 -0.07 12.17
C GLY A 70 3.27 1.28 12.01
N THR A 71 4.49 1.28 11.46
CA THR A 71 5.25 2.51 11.20
C THR A 71 4.62 3.30 10.05
N ILE A 72 4.34 2.64 8.92
CA ILE A 72 3.66 3.27 7.78
C ILE A 72 2.26 3.75 8.17
N ARG A 73 1.52 2.95 8.95
CA ARG A 73 0.20 3.33 9.47
C ARG A 73 0.28 4.60 10.34
N ARG A 74 1.25 4.65 11.25
CA ARG A 74 1.49 5.82 12.12
C ARG A 74 1.89 7.05 11.30
N ASN A 75 2.71 6.88 10.26
CA ASN A 75 3.13 7.96 9.37
C ASN A 75 1.99 8.50 8.50
N ALA A 76 1.16 7.61 7.94
CA ALA A 76 -0.05 7.95 7.19
C ALA A 76 -1.18 8.51 8.07
N GLN A 77 -1.05 8.39 9.40
CA GLN A 77 -2.10 8.69 10.39
C GLN A 77 -3.45 8.05 10.02
N THR A 78 -3.41 6.76 9.64
CA THR A 78 -4.59 5.99 9.26
C THR A 78 -4.85 4.83 10.24
N SER A 79 -6.07 4.32 10.26
CA SER A 79 -6.48 3.17 11.07
C SER A 79 -6.64 1.91 10.23
N ILE A 80 -6.73 0.75 10.88
CA ILE A 80 -7.14 -0.49 10.21
C ILE A 80 -8.57 -0.29 9.68
N ASP A 81 -8.88 -0.88 8.54
CA ASP A 81 -10.15 -0.77 7.81
C ASP A 81 -10.45 0.59 7.16
N GLU A 82 -9.61 1.62 7.36
CA GLU A 82 -9.75 2.88 6.63
C GLU A 82 -9.38 2.76 5.15
N LYS A 83 -9.84 3.71 4.34
CA LYS A 83 -9.50 3.82 2.93
C LYS A 83 -8.37 4.82 2.75
N VAL A 84 -7.35 4.44 2.00
CA VAL A 84 -6.21 5.30 1.63
C VAL A 84 -6.10 5.37 0.12
N ALA A 85 -5.68 6.52 -0.40
CA ALA A 85 -5.33 6.66 -1.80
C ALA A 85 -3.88 6.21 -1.99
N MET A 86 -3.64 5.31 -2.93
CA MET A 86 -2.31 4.86 -3.31
C MET A 86 -2.00 5.34 -4.71
N ARG A 87 -0.78 5.84 -4.89
CA ARG A 87 -0.26 6.26 -6.19
C ARG A 87 1.19 5.81 -6.39
N LYS A 88 1.52 5.42 -7.62
CA LYS A 88 2.90 5.14 -8.01
C LYS A 88 3.70 6.44 -7.98
N VAL A 89 4.86 6.42 -7.33
CA VAL A 89 5.80 7.54 -7.37
C VAL A 89 7.16 7.04 -7.84
N ALA A 90 7.72 7.72 -8.84
CA ALA A 90 9.11 7.49 -9.22
C ALA A 90 10.00 8.25 -8.23
N VAL A 91 10.83 7.52 -7.49
CA VAL A 91 11.92 8.13 -6.73
C VAL A 91 13.01 8.48 -7.75
N LYS A 92 13.41 9.75 -7.82
CA LYS A 92 14.41 10.27 -8.76
C LYS A 92 15.74 10.47 -8.07
#